data_AF-A0A9D8SJZ6-F1
#
_entry.id   AF-A0A9D8SJZ6-F1
#
_cell.length_a   1.000
_cell.length_b   1.000
_cell.length_c   1.000
_cell.angle_alpha   90.00
_cell.angle_beta   90.00
_cell.angle_gamma   90.00
#
_symmetry.space_group_name_H-M   'P 1'
#
loop_
_entity.id
_entity.type
_entity.pdbx_description
1 polymer ?
#
loop_
_entity_poly.entity_id
_entity_poly.type
_entity_poly.pdbx_seq_one_letter_code
_entity_poly.pdbx_strand_id
1 'polypeptide(L)'
;RFIVEEPPQDPVEALRLHQQIWNCGVRAALENGGVVNDHHGVGIKLGRLMKEQYGPAMQVFEGLKKQLDPNNILNPFKLGL
;
A
#
# COMPACT_ATOMS: atom_id res chain seq x y z
N ARG A 1 13.06 2.75 -7.88
CA ARG A 1 12.78 2.55 -9.33
C ARG A 1 13.16 1.13 -9.66
N PHE A 2 12.34 0.39 -10.39
CA PHE A 2 12.73 -0.93 -10.89
C PHE A 2 13.41 -0.77 -12.25
N ILE A 3 14.41 -1.60 -12.50
CA ILE A 3 15.07 -1.72 -13.80
C ILE A 3 14.59 -3.07 -14.35
N VAL A 4 13.92 -3.02 -15.50
CA VAL A 4 13.41 -4.20 -16.21
C VAL A 4 14.03 -4.12 -17.60
N GLU A 5 14.78 -5.15 -17.99
CA GLU A 5 15.53 -5.16 -19.26
C GLU A 5 14.57 -5.14 -20.46
N GLU A 6 13.52 -5.96 -20.40
CA GLU A 6 12.48 -6.07 -21.43
C GLU A 6 11.11 -5.77 -20.82
N PRO A 7 10.75 -4.49 -20.58
CA PRO A 7 9.47 -4.15 -20.01
C PRO A 7 8.33 -4.32 -21.04
N PRO A 8 7.10 -4.60 -20.60
CA PRO A 8 5.94 -4.54 -21.47
C PRO A 8 5.84 -3.17 -22.14
N GLN A 9 5.53 -3.16 -23.44
CA GLN A 9 5.38 -1.92 -24.21
C GLN A 9 4.00 -1.27 -24.02
N ASP A 10 2.98 -2.07 -23.71
CA ASP A 10 1.68 -1.55 -23.32
C ASP A 10 1.75 -0.92 -21.91
N PRO A 11 1.36 0.36 -21.75
CA PRO A 11 1.43 1.04 -20.46
C PRO A 11 0.60 0.38 -19.36
N VAL A 12 -0.53 -0.26 -19.70
CA VAL A 12 -1.36 -0.94 -18.69
C VAL A 12 -0.62 -2.16 -18.16
N GLU A 13 -0.07 -2.98 -19.04
CA GLU A 13 0.75 -4.13 -18.65
C GLU A 13 2.05 -3.72 -17.92
N ALA A 14 2.69 -2.62 -18.31
CA ALA A 14 3.86 -2.09 -17.60
C ALA A 14 3.52 -1.68 -16.16
N LEU A 15 2.37 -1.00 -15.97
CA LEU A 15 1.87 -0.65 -14.64
C LEU A 15 1.53 -1.91 -13.82
N ARG A 16 0.89 -2.91 -14.45
CA ARG A 16 0.58 -4.19 -13.81
C ARG A 16 1.85 -4.87 -13.29
N LEU A 17 2.90 -4.95 -14.12
CA LEU A 17 4.20 -5.50 -13.71
C LEU A 17 4.82 -4.69 -12.56
N HIS A 18 4.83 -3.35 -12.65
CA HIS A 18 5.32 -2.49 -11.58
C HIS A 18 4.62 -2.79 -10.24
N GLN A 19 3.30 -2.95 -10.25
CA GLN A 19 2.53 -3.27 -9.06
C GLN A 19 2.82 -4.68 -8.53
N GLN A 20 3.05 -5.65 -9.42
CA GLN A 20 3.45 -7.01 -9.04
C GLN A 20 4.81 -7.05 -8.35
N ILE A 21 5.80 -6.30 -8.85
CA ILE A 21 7.12 -6.21 -8.21
C ILE A 21 7.00 -5.60 -6.80
N TRP A 22 6.21 -4.53 -6.64
CA TRP A 22 5.93 -3.97 -5.31
C TRP A 22 5.24 -4.95 -4.37
N ASN A 23 4.21 -5.65 -4.84
CA ASN A 23 3.50 -6.66 -4.04
C ASN A 23 4.46 -7.76 -3.57
N CYS A 24 5.28 -8.27 -4.49
CA CYS A 24 6.24 -9.33 -4.20
C CYS A 24 7.22 -8.90 -3.10
N GLY A 25 7.89 -7.75 -3.27
CA GLY A 25 8.88 -7.29 -2.31
C GLY A 25 8.29 -6.98 -0.93
N VAL A 26 7.13 -6.32 -0.87
CA VAL A 26 6.49 -5.98 0.41
C VAL A 26 5.95 -7.22 1.12
N ARG A 27 5.32 -8.14 0.40
CA ARG A 27 4.81 -9.39 1.02
C ARG A 27 5.94 -10.28 1.51
N ALA A 28 7.03 -10.41 0.74
CA ALA A 28 8.22 -11.10 1.20
C ALA A 28 8.79 -10.47 2.49
N ALA A 29 8.79 -9.15 2.60
CA ALA A 29 9.19 -8.48 3.84
C ALA A 29 8.24 -8.82 4.99
N LEU A 30 6.92 -8.74 4.79
CA LEU A 30 5.92 -9.08 5.82
C LEU A 30 6.03 -10.54 6.30
N GLU A 31 6.20 -11.47 5.37
CA GLU A 31 6.40 -12.91 5.67
C GLU A 31 7.64 -13.17 6.54
N ASN A 32 8.63 -12.26 6.50
CA ASN A 32 9.87 -12.32 7.27
C ASN A 32 9.88 -11.35 8.47
N GLY A 33 8.72 -10.86 8.91
CA GLY A 33 8.59 -9.99 10.09
C GLY A 33 8.96 -8.52 9.86
N GLY A 34 9.12 -8.10 8.60
CA GLY A 34 9.30 -6.71 8.21
C GLY A 34 8.02 -5.89 8.25
N VAL A 35 8.11 -4.62 7.87
CA VAL A 35 6.99 -3.68 7.85
C VAL A 35 6.74 -3.11 6.44
N VAL A 36 5.49 -2.74 6.12
CA VAL A 36 5.13 -2.18 4.79
C VAL A 36 5.95 -0.95 4.45
N ASN A 37 6.24 -0.13 5.46
CA ASN A 37 7.07 1.05 5.34
C ASN A 37 7.72 1.37 6.68
N ASP A 38 9.00 1.75 6.64
CA ASP A 38 9.74 2.28 7.77
C ASP A 38 9.50 3.80 7.91
N HIS A 39 9.99 4.62 6.97
CA HIS A 39 9.95 6.09 7.12
C HIS A 39 9.44 6.90 5.92
N HIS A 40 9.36 6.34 4.70
CA HIS A 40 8.93 7.10 3.51
C HIS A 40 7.43 7.45 3.50
N GLY A 41 6.64 6.66 4.22
CA GLY A 41 5.19 6.76 4.28
C GLY A 41 4.50 5.81 3.30
N VAL A 42 3.26 5.46 3.64
CA VAL A 42 2.44 4.48 2.91
C VAL A 42 1.73 5.14 1.72
N GLY A 43 1.17 6.33 1.93
CA GLY A 43 0.41 7.07 0.93
C GLY A 43 -0.78 6.28 0.37
N ILE A 44 -1.15 6.57 -0.88
CA ILE A 44 -2.13 5.79 -1.65
C ILE A 44 -1.49 4.50 -2.16
N LYS A 45 -0.23 4.62 -2.61
CA LYS A 45 0.51 3.53 -3.25
C LYS A 45 0.48 2.29 -2.39
N LEU A 46 0.97 2.33 -1.15
CA LEU A 46 1.08 1.15 -0.29
C LEU A 46 -0.17 0.92 0.57
N GLY A 47 -1.17 1.81 0.53
CA GLY A 47 -2.37 1.74 1.37
C GLY A 47 -3.12 0.41 1.26
N ARG A 48 -3.19 -0.17 0.05
CA ARG A 48 -3.78 -1.49 -0.19
C ARG A 48 -3.14 -2.64 0.61
N LEU A 49 -1.87 -2.49 1.01
CA LEU A 49 -1.10 -3.51 1.76
C LEU A 49 -1.18 -3.30 3.28
N MET A 50 -1.74 -2.18 3.77
CA MET A 50 -1.93 -1.94 5.20
C MET A 50 -2.88 -2.97 5.83
N LYS A 51 -3.92 -3.39 5.09
CA LYS A 51 -4.83 -4.46 5.51
C LYS A 51 -4.12 -5.79 5.68
N GLU A 52 -3.10 -6.09 4.87
CA GLU A 52 -2.30 -7.31 5.01
C GLU A 52 -1.39 -7.22 6.24
N GLN A 53 -0.81 -6.05 6.53
CA GLN A 53 0.06 -5.87 7.70
C GLN A 53 -0.70 -5.90 9.03
N TYR A 54 -1.82 -5.19 9.14
CA TYR A 54 -2.52 -5.02 10.41
C TYR A 54 -3.69 -5.99 10.57
N GLY A 55 -4.17 -6.60 9.48
CA GLY A 55 -5.30 -7.52 9.52
C GLY A 55 -6.49 -6.95 10.28
N PRO A 56 -7.05 -7.68 11.27
CA PRO A 56 -8.16 -7.20 12.10
C PRO A 56 -7.89 -5.89 12.87
N ALA A 57 -6.63 -5.52 13.09
CA ALA A 57 -6.30 -4.27 13.78
C ALA A 57 -6.56 -3.02 12.92
N MET A 58 -6.82 -3.15 11.60
CA MET A 58 -7.20 -2.02 10.76
C MET A 58 -8.45 -1.28 11.24
N GLN A 59 -9.36 -1.97 11.96
CA GLN A 59 -10.55 -1.35 12.53
C GLN A 59 -10.24 -0.18 13.47
N VAL A 60 -9.06 -0.18 14.12
CA VAL A 60 -8.63 0.93 14.98
C VAL A 60 -8.37 2.18 14.14
N PHE A 61 -7.68 2.03 13.01
CA PHE A 61 -7.40 3.14 12.08
C PHE A 61 -8.70 3.66 11.45
N GLU A 62 -9.58 2.76 11.03
CA GLU A 62 -10.91 3.11 10.47
C GLU A 62 -11.78 3.85 11.49
N GLY A 63 -11.82 3.37 12.73
CA GLY A 63 -12.52 4.02 13.83
C GLY A 63 -12.00 5.43 14.12
N LEU A 64 -10.67 5.58 14.24
CA LEU A 64 -10.04 6.89 14.44
C LEU A 64 -10.34 7.84 13.28
N LYS A 65 -10.21 7.38 12.03
CA LYS A 65 -10.51 8.18 10.84
C LYS A 65 -11.96 8.65 10.84
N LYS A 66 -12.91 7.77 11.15
CA LYS A 66 -14.33 8.10 11.20
C LYS A 66 -14.67 9.11 12.29
N GLN A 67 -14.01 9.05 13.45
CA GLN A 67 -14.25 10.00 14.54
C GLN A 67 -13.60 11.36 14.29
N LEU A 68 -12.38 11.38 13.75
CA LEU A 68 -11.63 12.61 13.54
C LEU A 68 -11.99 13.32 12.22
N ASP A 69 -12.44 12.59 11.21
CA ASP A 69 -12.80 13.11 9.90
C ASP A 69 -14.06 12.40 9.35
N PRO A 70 -15.23 12.64 9.96
CA PRO A 70 -16.48 11.96 9.60
C PRO A 70 -16.96 12.28 8.18
N ASN A 71 -16.52 13.40 7.61
CA ASN A 71 -16.85 13.81 6.24
C ASN A 71 -15.79 13.37 5.21
N ASN A 72 -14.74 12.68 5.67
CA ASN A 72 -13.64 12.18 4.85
C ASN A 72 -13.00 13.25 3.95
N ILE A 73 -12.71 14.44 4.47
CA ILE A 73 -12.10 15.53 3.69
C ILE A 73 -10.56 15.53 3.76
N LEU A 74 -9.99 14.93 4.80
CA LEU A 74 -8.54 14.91 5.05
C LEU A 74 -7.88 13.74 4.34
N ASN A 75 -7.40 13.98 3.12
CA ASN A 75 -6.65 13.02 2.30
C ASN A 75 -7.33 11.63 2.15
N PRO A 76 -8.46 11.55 1.44
CA PRO A 76 -9.13 10.28 1.15
C PRO A 76 -8.18 9.22 0.56
N PHE A 77 -8.41 7.95 0.89
CA PHE A 77 -7.70 6.77 0.35
C PHE A 77 -6.27 6.55 0.84
N LYS A 78 -5.62 7.54 1.48
CA LYS A 78 -4.30 7.33 2.10
C LYS A 78 -4.41 6.34 3.25
N LEU A 79 -3.35 5.58 3.50
CA LEU A 79 -3.32 4.47 4.47
C LEU A 79 -4.28 3.32 4.17
N GLY A 80 -5.00 3.35 3.04
CA GLY A 80 -6.04 2.38 2.73
C GLY A 80 -7.36 2.63 3.46
N LEU A 81 -7.62 3.89 3.86
CA LEU A 81 -8.79 4.38 4.59
C LEU A 81 -9.68 5.28 3.73
#